data_AF-A0AAD4XTW4-F1
#
_entry.id   AF-A0AAD4XTW4-F1
#
_cell.length_a   1.000
_cell.length_b   1.000
_cell.length_c   1.000
_cell.angle_alpha   90.00
_cell.angle_beta   90.00
_cell.angle_gamma   90.00
#
_symmetry.space_group_name_H-M   'P 1'
#
loop_
_entity.id
_entity.type
_entity.pdbx_description
1 polymer ?
#
loop_
_entity_poly.entity_id
_entity_poly.type
_entity_poly.pdbx_seq_one_letter_code
_entity_poly.pdbx_strand_id
1 'polypeptide(L)'
;MDNTGDSLDLIGAYNGRGKRTGSFGGFLLACYDDKKEEFQSICKIGSGFSEQMLNEISLRLKNQVIRHPKSYYRFTDATKPDVWLEPTEVWEVKAADLSISPVYLAAAGSVDVIKGISQRFPRLIHVREDKKPEDATTSGQVADIYVSCSKHQPWKQLI
;
A
#
# COMPACT_ATOMS: atom_id res chain seq x y z
N MET A 1 10.76 -20.59 -14.20
CA MET A 1 11.34 -19.91 -13.02
C MET A 1 10.39 -18.79 -12.68
N ASP A 2 9.43 -19.07 -11.81
CA ASP A 2 8.53 -18.04 -11.29
C ASP A 2 9.39 -17.07 -10.50
N ASN A 3 9.57 -15.87 -11.05
CA ASN A 3 10.14 -14.75 -10.31
C ASN A 3 9.08 -14.38 -9.26
N THR A 4 9.10 -15.10 -8.14
CA THR A 4 8.26 -14.85 -6.97
C THR A 4 8.76 -13.56 -6.34
N GLY A 5 8.43 -12.42 -6.96
CA GLY A 5 8.41 -11.15 -6.24
C GLY A 5 7.45 -11.33 -5.07
N ASP A 6 7.94 -11.13 -3.85
CA ASP A 6 7.15 -11.31 -2.63
C ASP A 6 5.88 -10.45 -2.72
N SER A 7 4.72 -11.06 -2.45
CA SER A 7 3.48 -10.33 -2.27
C SER A 7 3.40 -9.79 -0.85
N LEU A 8 2.85 -8.59 -0.70
CA LEU A 8 2.59 -7.97 0.59
C LEU A 8 1.08 -7.88 0.80
N ASP A 9 0.63 -8.18 2.01
CA ASP A 9 -0.74 -7.98 2.43
C ASP A 9 -0.89 -6.54 2.93
N LEU A 10 -1.52 -5.68 2.14
CA LEU A 10 -1.59 -4.25 2.39
C LEU A 10 -3.02 -3.79 2.61
N ILE A 11 -3.20 -2.75 3.40
CA ILE A 11 -4.53 -2.23 3.69
C ILE A 11 -5.01 -1.41 2.51
N GLY A 12 -6.14 -1.83 1.96
CA GLY A 12 -6.86 -1.12 0.91
C GLY A 12 -7.65 0.02 1.54
N ALA A 13 -7.15 1.23 1.40
CA ALA A 13 -7.91 2.40 1.78
C ALA A 13 -7.81 3.43 0.65
N TYR A 14 -8.81 4.28 0.54
CA TYR A 14 -8.79 5.49 -0.27
C TYR A 14 -8.96 5.35 -1.78
N ASN A 15 -9.46 6.44 -2.36
CA ASN A 15 -9.59 6.60 -3.80
C ASN A 15 -8.98 7.94 -4.25
N GLY A 16 -8.19 7.92 -5.32
CA GLY A 16 -7.86 9.10 -6.11
C GLY A 16 -8.85 9.25 -7.27
N ARG A 17 -9.32 10.47 -7.57
CA ARG A 17 -10.17 10.68 -8.76
C ARG A 17 -9.39 10.36 -10.03
N GLY A 18 -9.76 9.26 -10.70
CA GLY A 18 -9.29 8.89 -12.04
C GLY A 18 -10.27 9.31 -13.15
N LYS A 19 -9.90 9.07 -14.42
CA LYS A 19 -10.71 9.37 -15.62
C LYS A 19 -12.05 8.62 -15.72
N ARG A 20 -12.30 7.63 -14.86
CA ARG A 20 -13.53 6.84 -14.82
C ARG A 20 -14.55 7.54 -13.92
N THR A 21 -15.42 8.35 -14.50
CA THR A 21 -16.56 8.95 -13.81
C THR A 21 -17.47 7.85 -13.22
N GLY A 22 -17.56 7.74 -11.90
CA GLY A 22 -18.50 6.87 -11.18
C GLY A 22 -17.90 5.67 -10.43
N SER A 23 -16.63 5.31 -10.68
CA SER A 23 -15.95 4.17 -10.04
C SER A 23 -14.58 4.59 -9.47
N PHE A 24 -14.07 3.82 -8.49
CA PHE A 24 -12.74 4.06 -7.95
C PHE A 24 -11.65 3.74 -8.98
N GLY A 25 -10.78 4.71 -9.26
CA GLY A 25 -9.78 4.63 -10.35
C GLY A 25 -8.39 4.20 -9.87
N GLY A 26 -8.14 4.29 -8.58
CA GLY A 26 -6.94 3.81 -7.93
C GLY A 26 -7.00 4.04 -6.43
N PHE A 27 -6.28 3.21 -5.68
CA PHE A 27 -6.32 3.14 -4.23
C PHE A 27 -4.95 3.45 -3.62
N LEU A 28 -4.92 4.03 -2.43
CA LEU A 28 -3.69 4.28 -1.68
C LEU A 28 -3.53 3.19 -0.63
N LEU A 29 -2.49 2.38 -0.77
CA LEU A 29 -2.28 1.27 0.15
C LEU A 29 -1.39 1.68 1.32
N ALA A 30 -1.53 0.97 2.43
CA ALA A 30 -0.70 1.13 3.61
C ALA A 30 -0.23 -0.21 4.18
N CYS A 31 0.94 -0.21 4.81
CA CYS A 31 1.36 -1.27 5.74
C CYS A 31 1.02 -0.87 7.18
N TYR A 32 1.07 -1.82 8.10
CA TYR A 32 0.82 -1.58 9.52
C TYR A 32 2.13 -1.36 10.30
N ASP A 33 2.20 -0.35 11.16
CA ASP A 33 3.28 -0.19 12.13
C ASP A 33 2.75 -0.65 13.48
N ASP A 34 3.19 -1.83 13.92
CA ASP A 34 2.78 -2.47 15.17
C ASP A 34 3.29 -1.73 16.41
N LYS A 35 4.41 -1.01 16.31
CA LYS A 35 5.00 -0.25 17.43
C LYS A 35 4.26 1.05 17.68
N LYS A 36 3.75 1.68 16.61
CA LYS A 36 3.03 2.96 16.69
C LYS A 36 1.52 2.82 16.55
N GLU A 37 1.04 1.63 16.22
CA GLU A 37 -0.37 1.33 15.91
C GLU A 37 -0.92 2.24 14.80
N GLU A 38 -0.14 2.37 13.72
CA GLU A 38 -0.40 3.31 12.63
C GLU A 38 -0.39 2.65 11.25
N PHE A 39 -1.14 3.20 10.30
CA PHE A 39 -1.16 2.75 8.91
C PHE A 39 -0.30 3.68 8.05
N GLN A 40 0.80 3.16 7.53
CA GLN A 40 1.80 3.92 6.78
C GLN A 40 1.65 3.74 5.28
N SER A 41 1.41 4.84 4.57
CA SER A 41 1.26 4.81 3.10
C SER A 41 2.49 4.21 2.41
N ILE A 42 2.26 3.27 1.49
CA ILE A 42 3.33 2.54 0.78
C ILE A 42 3.27 2.69 -0.74
N CYS A 43 2.09 2.67 -1.36
CA CYS A 43 1.98 2.83 -2.81
C CYS A 43 0.56 3.22 -3.22
N LYS A 44 0.41 3.70 -4.47
CA LYS A 44 -0.89 3.78 -5.15
C LYS A 44 -1.02 2.62 -6.12
N ILE A 45 -2.21 2.03 -6.19
CA ILE A 45 -2.51 0.92 -7.07
C ILE A 45 -3.71 1.25 -7.96
N GLY A 46 -3.62 0.92 -9.25
CA GLY A 46 -4.71 1.07 -10.21
C GLY A 46 -4.78 -0.10 -11.19
N SER A 47 -4.10 -1.20 -10.90
CA SER A 47 -3.97 -2.36 -11.79
C SER A 47 -4.09 -3.68 -11.00
N GLY A 48 -4.46 -4.75 -11.70
CA GLY A 48 -4.77 -6.05 -11.08
C GLY A 48 -6.25 -6.26 -10.74
N PHE A 49 -7.12 -5.33 -11.12
CA PHE A 49 -8.56 -5.45 -10.90
C PHE A 49 -9.28 -5.77 -12.21
N SER A 50 -10.22 -6.71 -12.18
CA SER A 50 -11.24 -6.83 -13.23
C SER A 50 -12.30 -5.72 -13.07
N GLU A 51 -13.05 -5.42 -14.13
CA GLU A 51 -14.13 -4.42 -14.04
C GLU A 51 -15.20 -4.83 -13.02
N GLN A 52 -15.57 -6.10 -12.99
CA GLN A 52 -16.51 -6.64 -12.01
C GLN A 52 -15.99 -6.45 -10.58
N MET A 53 -14.73 -6.82 -10.32
CA MET A 53 -14.11 -6.67 -9.01
C MET A 53 -14.05 -5.20 -8.57
N LEU A 54 -13.71 -4.28 -9.48
CA LEU A 54 -13.73 -2.85 -9.17
C LEU A 54 -15.12 -2.38 -8.77
N ASN A 55 -16.17 -2.85 -9.42
CA ASN A 55 -17.55 -2.48 -9.08
C ASN A 55 -17.95 -3.02 -7.70
N GLU A 56 -17.61 -4.27 -7.39
CA GLU A 56 -17.88 -4.92 -6.11
C GLU A 56 -17.13 -4.23 -4.96
N ILE A 57 -15.82 -4.01 -5.12
CA ILE A 57 -14.99 -3.23 -4.17
C ILE A 57 -15.58 -1.83 -4.00
N SER A 58 -15.94 -1.16 -5.09
CA SER A 58 -16.49 0.19 -5.03
C SER A 58 -17.80 0.24 -4.25
N LEU A 59 -18.66 -0.78 -4.38
CA LEU A 59 -19.90 -0.86 -3.63
C LEU A 59 -19.65 -1.08 -2.13
N ARG A 60 -18.73 -1.98 -1.76
CA ARG A 60 -18.40 -2.25 -0.35
C ARG A 60 -17.77 -1.04 0.33
N LEU A 61 -16.80 -0.41 -0.32
CA LEU A 61 -16.06 0.72 0.23
C LEU A 61 -16.85 2.03 0.29
N LYS A 62 -17.92 2.20 -0.52
CA LYS A 62 -18.82 3.38 -0.43
C LYS A 62 -19.39 3.59 0.98
N ASN A 63 -19.65 2.50 1.70
CA ASN A 63 -20.19 2.56 3.06
C ASN A 63 -19.12 2.81 4.13
N GLN A 64 -17.84 2.79 3.75
CA GLN A 64 -16.70 2.99 4.64
C GLN A 64 -16.12 4.41 4.53
N VAL A 65 -16.77 5.31 3.79
CA VAL A 65 -16.29 6.67 3.58
C VAL A 65 -16.35 7.48 4.88
N ILE A 66 -15.22 8.09 5.23
CA ILE A 66 -15.09 9.00 6.38
C ILE A 66 -14.78 10.42 5.90
N ARG A 67 -15.16 11.42 6.71
CA ARG A 67 -14.98 12.83 6.35
C ARG A 67 -13.53 13.29 6.41
N HIS A 68 -12.78 12.76 7.37
CA HIS A 68 -11.41 13.18 7.68
C HIS A 68 -10.54 11.98 8.01
N PRO A 69 -9.23 12.03 7.72
CA PRO A 69 -8.31 11.00 8.16
C PRO A 69 -8.32 10.89 9.68
N LYS A 70 -8.32 9.67 10.18
CA LYS A 70 -8.03 9.39 11.59
C LYS A 70 -6.54 9.59 11.89
N SER A 71 -6.25 9.82 13.17
CA SER A 71 -4.91 10.13 13.66
C SER A 71 -3.90 9.00 13.48
N TYR A 72 -4.33 7.77 13.22
CA TYR A 72 -3.46 6.62 12.97
C TYR A 72 -2.99 6.50 11.52
N TYR A 73 -3.47 7.35 10.60
CA TYR A 73 -2.97 7.34 9.22
C TYR A 73 -1.70 8.18 9.07
N ARG A 74 -0.71 7.64 8.37
CA ARG A 74 0.57 8.29 8.06
C ARG A 74 0.75 8.41 6.56
N PHE A 75 0.66 9.64 6.08
CA PHE A 75 0.74 10.02 4.67
C PHE A 75 1.39 11.40 4.53
N THR A 76 1.81 11.74 3.32
CA THR A 76 2.32 13.08 2.97
C THR A 76 1.27 13.83 2.17
N ASP A 77 1.38 15.14 2.05
CA ASP A 77 0.46 15.92 1.20
C ASP A 77 0.45 15.45 -0.26
N ALA A 78 1.56 14.89 -0.75
CA ALA A 78 1.66 14.31 -2.08
C ALA A 78 0.90 12.98 -2.24
N THR A 79 0.70 12.24 -1.14
CA THR A 79 -0.07 10.99 -1.14
C THR A 79 -1.51 11.18 -0.65
N LYS A 80 -1.87 12.39 -0.21
CA LYS A 80 -3.20 12.72 0.29
C LYS A 80 -4.32 12.28 -0.69
N PRO A 81 -5.25 11.42 -0.26
CA PRO A 81 -6.39 11.01 -1.07
C PRO A 81 -7.50 12.06 -1.11
N ASP A 82 -8.33 11.97 -2.15
CA ASP A 82 -9.55 12.79 -2.30
C ASP A 82 -10.67 12.31 -1.36
N VAL A 83 -10.74 11.00 -1.14
CA VAL A 83 -11.77 10.34 -0.32
C VAL A 83 -11.09 9.47 0.72
N TRP A 84 -11.46 9.68 1.99
CA TRP A 84 -10.99 8.90 3.11
C TRP A 84 -11.91 7.70 3.34
N LEU A 85 -11.34 6.52 3.59
CA LEU A 85 -12.07 5.30 3.91
C LEU A 85 -11.59 4.76 5.26
N GLU A 86 -12.45 4.08 6.01
CA GLU A 86 -12.02 3.22 7.12
C GLU A 86 -11.10 2.10 6.59
N PRO A 87 -10.10 1.68 7.38
CA PRO A 87 -9.27 0.55 7.01
C PRO A 87 -10.05 -0.71 7.36
N THR A 88 -10.71 -1.34 6.38
CA THR A 88 -11.54 -2.53 6.62
C THR A 88 -11.10 -3.75 5.81
N GLU A 89 -10.28 -3.55 4.77
CA GLU A 89 -9.89 -4.61 3.85
C GLU A 89 -8.37 -4.73 3.76
N VAL A 90 -7.90 -5.96 3.71
CA VAL A 90 -6.50 -6.30 3.43
C VAL A 90 -6.43 -6.92 2.03
N TRP A 91 -5.49 -6.46 1.24
CA TRP A 91 -5.30 -6.83 -0.16
C TRP A 91 -3.90 -7.39 -0.35
N GLU A 92 -3.81 -8.59 -0.91
CA GLU A 92 -2.54 -9.16 -1.34
C GLU A 92 -2.09 -8.47 -2.62
N VAL A 93 -0.93 -7.83 -2.55
CA VAL A 93 -0.38 -7.01 -3.64
C VAL A 93 1.02 -7.47 -3.98
N LYS A 94 1.20 -7.85 -5.23
CA LYS A 94 2.49 -8.22 -5.78
C LYS A 94 3.13 -7.02 -6.46
N ALA A 95 4.43 -6.84 -6.25
CA ALA A 95 5.24 -5.82 -6.89
C ALA A 95 6.43 -6.46 -7.61
N ALA A 96 7.01 -5.73 -8.56
CA ALA A 96 8.23 -6.18 -9.20
C ALA A 96 9.45 -6.00 -8.28
N ASP A 97 9.39 -4.98 -7.41
CA ASP A 97 10.54 -4.50 -6.64
C ASP A 97 10.10 -3.51 -5.55
N LEU A 98 10.95 -3.32 -4.54
CA LEU A 98 10.81 -2.27 -3.53
C LEU A 98 11.87 -1.18 -3.74
N SER A 99 11.51 0.06 -3.45
CA SER A 99 12.40 1.22 -3.64
C SER A 99 12.26 2.23 -2.50
N ILE A 100 13.35 2.93 -2.18
CA ILE A 100 13.30 4.06 -1.25
C ILE A 100 12.44 5.16 -1.89
N SER A 101 11.50 5.70 -1.11
CA SER A 101 10.56 6.72 -1.55
C SER A 101 10.65 7.98 -0.69
N PRO A 102 10.79 9.17 -1.30
CA PRO A 102 10.68 10.43 -0.57
C PRO A 102 9.22 10.83 -0.26
N VAL A 103 8.24 10.08 -0.79
CA VAL A 103 6.81 10.45 -0.78
C VAL A 103 5.98 9.53 0.09
N TYR A 104 6.30 8.24 0.11
CA TYR A 104 5.64 7.23 0.95
C TYR A 104 6.38 7.06 2.28
N LEU A 105 5.64 6.71 3.33
CA LEU A 105 6.13 6.72 4.71
C LEU A 105 6.27 5.34 5.33
N ALA A 106 5.91 4.27 4.59
CA ALA A 106 6.12 2.90 5.03
C ALA A 106 7.57 2.66 5.43
N ALA A 107 7.80 2.22 6.67
CA ALA A 107 9.12 1.95 7.23
C ALA A 107 10.10 3.15 7.20
N ALA A 108 9.58 4.39 7.15
CA ALA A 108 10.43 5.57 7.22
C ALA A 108 11.28 5.58 8.51
N GLY A 109 12.56 5.89 8.40
CA GLY A 109 13.52 5.81 9.50
C GLY A 109 14.12 4.42 9.73
N SER A 110 13.65 3.37 9.05
CA SER A 110 14.16 2.00 9.24
C SER A 110 15.35 1.69 8.33
N VAL A 111 15.28 2.11 7.06
CA VAL A 111 16.33 1.87 6.05
C VAL A 111 17.02 3.17 5.64
N ASP A 112 16.24 4.23 5.48
CA ASP A 112 16.72 5.60 5.27
C ASP A 112 16.25 6.45 6.47
N VAL A 113 17.07 7.40 6.91
CA VAL A 113 16.82 8.23 8.10
C VAL A 113 15.51 9.01 7.99
N ILE A 114 15.11 9.39 6.77
CA ILE A 114 13.96 10.27 6.51
C ILE A 114 12.95 9.60 5.59
N LYS A 115 13.41 8.87 4.57
CA LYS A 115 12.57 8.34 3.49
C LYS A 115 11.93 7.00 3.87
N GLY A 116 10.73 6.75 3.36
CA GLY A 116 10.07 5.45 3.46
C GLY A 116 10.38 4.53 2.28
N ILE A 117 9.58 3.48 2.14
CA ILE A 117 9.68 2.46 1.10
C ILE A 117 8.40 2.47 0.27
N SER A 118 8.52 2.22 -1.04
CA SER A 118 7.40 2.08 -1.96
C SER A 118 7.56 0.86 -2.85
N GLN A 119 6.43 0.26 -3.21
CA GLN A 119 6.34 -0.79 -4.22
C GLN A 119 6.44 -0.22 -5.65
N ARG A 120 7.19 -0.91 -6.52
CA ARG A 120 7.25 -0.62 -7.96
C ARG A 120 6.36 -1.59 -8.74
N PHE A 121 5.52 -1.03 -9.60
CA PHE A 121 4.53 -1.76 -10.39
C PHE A 121 3.60 -2.66 -9.55
N PRO A 122 2.94 -2.12 -8.50
CA PRO A 122 2.02 -2.89 -7.67
C PRO A 122 0.80 -3.37 -8.48
N ARG A 123 0.42 -4.63 -8.28
CA ARG A 123 -0.76 -5.26 -8.86
C ARG A 123 -1.53 -6.01 -7.79
N LEU A 124 -2.85 -5.79 -7.74
CA LEU A 124 -3.71 -6.59 -6.88
C LEU A 124 -3.62 -8.04 -7.35
N ILE A 125 -3.39 -8.92 -6.40
CA ILE A 125 -3.54 -10.36 -6.60
C ILE A 125 -4.91 -10.73 -6.07
N HIS A 126 -5.11 -10.70 -4.76
CA HIS A 126 -6.30 -11.21 -4.10
C HIS A 126 -6.77 -10.27 -2.98
N VAL A 127 -8.08 -10.25 -2.69
CA VAL A 127 -8.62 -9.63 -1.47
C VAL A 127 -8.56 -10.66 -0.35
N ARG A 128 -7.99 -10.30 0.81
CA ARG A 128 -7.75 -11.16 1.96
C ARG A 128 -8.84 -10.97 3.00
N GLU A 129 -9.98 -11.62 2.77
CA GLU A 129 -11.12 -11.63 3.70
C GLU A 129 -10.81 -12.36 5.01
N ASP A 130 -9.76 -13.19 5.02
CA ASP A 130 -9.25 -13.92 6.18
C ASP A 130 -8.41 -13.05 7.13
N LYS A 131 -8.07 -11.81 6.74
CA LYS A 131 -7.18 -10.92 7.50
C LYS A 131 -7.87 -9.63 7.93
N LYS A 132 -7.56 -9.19 9.15
CA LYS A 132 -7.92 -7.85 9.61
C LYS A 132 -6.81 -6.85 9.25
N PRO A 133 -7.10 -5.54 9.19
CA PRO A 133 -6.09 -4.51 8.92
C PRO A 133 -4.85 -4.59 9.82
N GLU A 134 -5.03 -4.98 11.08
CA GLU A 134 -3.94 -5.13 12.05
C GLU A 134 -3.05 -6.36 11.75
N ASP A 135 -3.55 -7.32 10.96
CA ASP A 135 -2.81 -8.51 10.49
C ASP A 135 -2.12 -8.29 9.13
N ALA A 136 -2.16 -7.05 8.62
CA ALA A 136 -1.46 -6.67 7.40
C ALA A 136 0.06 -6.78 7.56
N THR A 137 0.78 -6.82 6.44
CA THR A 137 2.25 -6.76 6.44
C THR A 137 2.73 -5.56 7.25
N THR A 138 3.65 -5.80 8.16
CA THR A 138 4.18 -4.77 9.05
C THR A 138 5.25 -3.92 8.39
N SER A 139 5.47 -2.68 8.86
CA SER A 139 6.55 -1.80 8.42
C SER A 139 7.94 -2.46 8.61
N GLY A 140 8.13 -3.23 9.68
CA GLY A 140 9.34 -4.02 9.92
C GLY A 140 9.56 -5.07 8.82
N GLN A 141 8.53 -5.85 8.49
CA GLN A 141 8.60 -6.83 7.39
C GLN A 141 8.89 -6.15 6.04
N VAL A 142 8.30 -4.97 5.76
CA VAL A 142 8.61 -4.21 4.54
C VAL A 142 10.09 -3.83 4.48
N ALA A 143 10.67 -3.37 5.60
CA ALA A 143 12.09 -3.04 5.67
C ALA A 143 12.98 -4.27 5.46
N ASP A 144 12.65 -5.40 6.10
CA ASP A 144 13.41 -6.65 5.98
C ASP A 144 13.42 -7.16 4.52
N ILE A 145 12.26 -7.16 3.86
CA ILE A 145 12.14 -7.55 2.45
C ILE A 145 12.98 -6.62 1.57
N TYR A 146 12.91 -5.30 1.78
CA TYR A 146 13.74 -4.35 1.02
C TYR A 146 15.24 -4.64 1.17
N VAL A 147 15.71 -4.83 2.40
CA VAL A 147 17.13 -5.12 2.67
C VAL A 147 17.55 -6.45 2.03
N SER A 148 16.68 -7.47 2.09
CA SER A 148 16.91 -8.76 1.43
C SER A 148 17.03 -8.60 -0.09
N CYS A 149 16.08 -7.91 -0.74
CA CYS A 149 16.11 -7.66 -2.19
C CYS A 149 17.33 -6.84 -2.62
N SER A 150 17.73 -5.84 -1.82
CA SER A 150 18.88 -4.96 -2.11
C SER A 150 20.21 -5.72 -2.06
N LYS A 151 20.40 -6.63 -1.10
CA LYS A 151 21.60 -7.48 -1.01
C LYS A 151 21.80 -8.34 -2.26
N HIS A 152 20.72 -8.75 -2.91
CA HIS A 152 20.76 -9.53 -4.16
C HIS A 152 20.94 -8.65 -5.41
N GLN A 153 20.94 -7.31 -5.27
CA GLN A 153 21.12 -6.35 -6.36
C GLN A 153 22.09 -5.21 -5.96
N PRO A 154 23.39 -5.53 -5.76
CA PRO A 154 24.37 -4.62 -5.15
C PRO A 154 24.59 -3.31 -5.93
N TRP A 155 24.30 -3.28 -7.23
CA TRP A 155 24.43 -2.08 -8.06
C TRP A 155 23.37 -1.00 -7.75
N LYS A 156 22.29 -1.32 -7.02
CA LYS A 156 21.28 -0.34 -6.60
C LYS A 156 21.73 0.57 -5.44
N GLN A 157 22.81 0.22 -4.75
CA GLN A 157 23.35 1.02 -3.64
C GLN A 157 24.43 2.01 -4.07
N LEU A 158 24.78 2.05 -5.37
CA LEU A 158 25.87 2.86 -5.92
C LEU A 158 25.40 4.13 -6.65
N ILE A 159 24.16 4.57 -6.42
CA ILE A 159 23.56 5.78 -7.01
C ILE A 159 22.97 6.63 -5.89
#